data_AF-A0A538HKM0-F1
#
_entry.id   AF-A0A538HKM0-F1
#
_cell.length_a   1.000
_cell.length_b   1.000
_cell.length_c   1.000
_cell.angle_alpha   90.00
_cell.angle_beta   90.00
_cell.angle_gamma   90.00
#
_symmetry.space_group_name_H-M   'P 1'
#
loop_
_entity.id
_entity.type
_entity.pdbx_description
1 polymer ?
#
loop_
_entity_poly.entity_id
_entity_poly.type
_entity_poly.pdbx_seq_one_letter_code
_entity_poly.pdbx_strand_id
1 'polypeptide(L)'
;MARRNGPVSERCAERERTPRVATVATVHSPARWIKPELGHRSIADVTVADVRKLVDKLGVAGLAPSTVTGIISIASGLFRFAVKSGLAERNPVRDLDRDDRPGTARLTEPRYLSADEIAAGLARVGPTFYPVIVACVFAALRISEALGLRWRDVDFDAGTVTVAGQLGAHGELVPVKSAASAATVPLLPALARELREHRSRQASVDPASRPRRRARLRDEPRQAAEPPERAPGAPRGR
;
A
#
# COMPACT_ATOMS: atom_id res chain seq x y z
N MET A 1 -11.91 40.18 -14.50
CA MET A 1 -10.75 39.54 -13.84
C MET A 1 -10.76 39.88 -12.36
N ALA A 2 -11.27 38.99 -11.50
CA ALA A 2 -11.24 39.16 -10.05
C ALA A 2 -10.44 38.00 -9.43
N ARG A 3 -9.32 38.30 -8.79
CA ARG A 3 -8.41 37.32 -8.18
C ARG A 3 -9.03 36.79 -6.88
N ARG A 4 -9.30 35.48 -6.83
CA ARG A 4 -9.67 34.73 -5.61
C ARG A 4 -8.44 34.61 -4.70
N ASN A 5 -8.28 35.55 -3.76
CA ASN A 5 -7.30 35.44 -2.68
C ASN A 5 -8.03 35.25 -1.34
N GLY A 6 -8.56 34.04 -1.12
CA GLY A 6 -9.00 33.60 0.22
C GLY A 6 -7.81 33.19 1.11
N PRO A 7 -7.98 33.21 2.45
CA PRO A 7 -6.93 32.98 3.44
C PRO A 7 -6.30 31.57 3.33
N VAL A 8 -5.01 31.48 3.65
CA VAL A 8 -4.19 30.24 3.50
C VAL A 8 -4.73 29.09 4.37
N SER A 9 -5.45 29.38 5.45
CA SER A 9 -6.08 28.38 6.33
C SER A 9 -7.09 27.49 5.60
N GLU A 10 -7.84 28.02 4.63
CA GLU A 10 -8.80 27.23 3.83
C GLU A 10 -8.10 26.30 2.83
N ARG A 11 -6.90 26.66 2.35
CA ARG A 11 -6.14 25.83 1.39
C ARG A 11 -5.41 24.64 2.04
N CYS A 12 -5.13 24.71 3.34
CA CYS A 12 -4.46 23.63 4.06
C CYS A 12 -5.43 22.50 4.44
N ALA A 13 -6.68 22.83 4.81
CA ALA A 13 -7.70 21.82 5.17
C ALA A 13 -8.08 20.92 3.97
N GLU A 14 -8.03 21.42 2.74
CA GLU A 14 -8.34 20.65 1.53
C GLU A 14 -7.27 19.63 1.12
N ARG A 15 -6.07 19.65 1.73
CA ARG A 15 -4.93 18.79 1.33
C ARG A 15 -4.53 17.73 2.33
N GLU A 16 -5.23 17.59 3.45
CA GLU A 16 -5.04 16.48 4.38
C GLU A 16 -5.59 15.19 3.77
N ARG A 17 -4.79 14.54 2.92
CA ARG A 17 -5.02 13.13 2.62
C ARG A 17 -4.75 12.35 3.89
N THR A 18 -5.81 11.89 4.54
CA THR A 18 -5.73 10.94 5.65
C THR A 18 -4.92 9.72 5.19
N PRO A 19 -3.74 9.47 5.77
CA PRO A 19 -2.91 8.34 5.37
C PRO A 19 -3.61 7.04 5.73
N ARG A 20 -3.43 6.01 4.89
CA ARG A 20 -3.92 4.65 5.21
C ARG A 20 -3.28 4.18 6.51
N VAL A 21 -3.99 3.37 7.29
CA VAL A 21 -3.49 2.82 8.56
C VAL A 21 -2.13 2.13 8.40
N ALA A 22 -1.93 1.37 7.31
CA ALA A 22 -0.63 0.77 7.03
C ALA A 22 0.49 1.83 6.95
N THR A 23 0.23 2.97 6.31
CA THR A 23 1.16 4.11 6.24
C THR A 23 1.40 4.72 7.62
N VAL A 24 0.36 4.79 8.46
CA VAL A 24 0.49 5.26 9.85
C VAL A 24 1.40 4.32 10.65
N ALA A 25 1.22 3.01 10.56
CA ALA A 25 2.06 2.01 11.23
C ALA A 25 3.52 2.04 10.73
N THR A 26 3.72 2.19 9.42
CA THR A 26 5.06 2.39 8.81
C THR A 26 5.77 3.64 9.32
N VAL A 27 5.02 4.68 9.73
CA VAL A 27 5.59 5.94 10.27
C VAL A 27 5.79 5.88 11.79
N HIS A 28 4.95 5.16 12.53
CA HIS A 28 5.05 5.07 14.00
C HIS A 28 6.26 4.24 14.46
N SER A 29 6.57 3.14 13.77
CA SER A 29 7.71 2.29 14.14
C SER A 29 9.06 3.03 14.02
N PRO A 30 9.30 3.86 12.99
CA PRO A 30 10.48 4.73 12.88
C PRO A 30 10.50 5.90 13.86
N ALA A 31 9.32 6.45 14.23
CA ALA A 31 9.23 7.58 15.15
C ALA A 31 9.83 7.27 16.54
N ARG A 32 9.83 6.00 16.98
CA ARG A 32 10.46 5.57 18.24
C ARG A 32 11.98 5.77 18.25
N TRP A 33 12.62 5.80 17.07
CA TRP A 33 14.06 6.02 16.93
C TRP A 33 14.38 7.50 16.70
N ILE A 34 13.53 8.20 15.94
CA ILE A 34 13.73 9.61 15.61
C ILE A 34 13.46 10.51 16.83
N LYS A 35 12.38 10.26 17.60
CA LYS A 35 11.98 11.13 18.71
C LYS A 35 13.03 11.25 19.82
N PRO A 36 13.66 10.16 20.31
CA PRO A 36 14.68 10.28 21.36
C PRO A 36 15.89 11.11 20.91
N GLU A 37 16.35 10.90 19.67
CA GLU A 37 17.59 11.51 19.17
C GLU A 37 17.39 12.95 18.67
N LEU A 38 16.28 13.23 17.99
CA LEU A 38 16.07 14.52 17.31
C LEU A 38 14.87 15.29 17.86
N GLY A 39 13.98 14.65 18.60
CA GLY A 39 12.71 15.25 19.05
C GLY A 39 12.85 16.31 20.13
N HIS A 40 14.01 16.40 20.80
CA HIS A 40 14.31 17.41 21.81
C HIS A 40 14.96 18.68 21.22
N ARG A 41 15.26 18.70 19.91
CA ARG A 41 15.88 19.84 19.21
C ARG A 41 14.85 20.59 18.36
N SER A 42 15.08 21.89 18.19
CA SER A 42 14.38 22.65 17.15
C SER A 42 14.74 22.08 15.78
N ILE A 43 13.76 22.01 14.87
CA ILE A 43 13.97 21.46 13.53
C ILE A 43 14.96 22.27 12.69
N ALA A 44 15.13 23.56 13.01
CA ALA A 44 16.12 24.43 12.37
C ALA A 44 17.56 24.13 12.82
N ASP A 45 17.73 23.61 14.04
CA ASP A 45 19.05 23.43 14.68
C ASP A 45 19.61 22.02 14.46
N VAL A 46 18.86 21.12 13.82
CA VAL A 46 19.33 19.76 13.54
C VAL A 46 20.41 19.79 12.47
N THR A 47 21.57 19.24 12.81
CA THR A 47 22.74 19.19 11.94
C THR A 47 22.91 17.82 11.29
N VAL A 48 23.79 17.74 10.27
CA VAL A 48 24.19 16.46 9.65
C VAL A 48 24.79 15.51 10.70
N ALA A 49 25.56 16.03 11.65
CA ALA A 49 26.15 15.25 12.73
C ALA A 49 25.10 14.59 13.64
N ASP A 50 23.97 15.26 13.87
CA ASP A 50 22.86 14.70 14.66
C ASP A 50 22.16 13.56 13.89
N VAL A 51 22.01 13.70 12.58
CA VAL A 51 21.48 12.64 11.72
C VAL A 51 22.45 11.46 11.66
N ARG A 52 23.76 11.70 11.60
CA ARG A 52 24.77 10.64 11.63
C ARG A 52 24.72 9.85 12.95
N LYS A 53 24.62 10.52 14.10
CA LYS A 53 24.42 9.88 15.40
C LYS A 53 23.20 8.96 15.42
N LEU A 54 22.10 9.39 14.79
CA LEU A 54 20.93 8.54 14.62
C LEU A 54 21.26 7.29 13.78
N VAL A 55 21.97 7.43 12.65
CA VAL A 55 22.41 6.27 11.84
C VAL A 55 23.29 5.33 12.64
N ASP A 56 24.30 5.85 13.34
CA ASP A 56 25.23 5.07 14.16
C ASP A 56 24.48 4.27 15.23
N LYS A 57 23.52 4.92 15.92
CA LYS A 57 22.68 4.27 16.92
C LYS A 57 21.82 3.14 16.33
N LEU A 58 21.30 3.33 15.12
CA LEU A 58 20.53 2.30 14.42
C LEU A 58 21.43 1.11 14.00
N GLY A 59 22.68 1.38 13.64
CA GLY A 59 23.70 0.38 13.37
C GLY A 59 24.06 -0.43 14.63
N VAL A 60 24.31 0.23 15.76
CA VAL A 60 24.57 -0.42 17.05
C VAL A 60 23.40 -1.27 17.52
N ALA A 61 22.17 -0.85 17.22
CA ALA A 61 20.96 -1.63 17.50
C ALA A 61 20.79 -2.88 16.59
N GLY A 62 21.69 -3.12 15.63
CA GLY A 62 21.69 -4.29 14.75
C GLY A 62 20.57 -4.29 13.71
N LEU A 63 20.04 -3.12 13.35
CA LEU A 63 18.97 -3.03 12.36
C LEU A 63 19.50 -3.31 10.95
N ALA A 64 18.70 -4.01 10.14
CA ALA A 64 19.03 -4.25 8.74
C ALA A 64 19.19 -2.91 7.97
N PRO A 65 20.15 -2.80 7.02
CA PRO A 65 20.39 -1.58 6.25
C PRO A 65 19.15 -1.01 5.55
N SER A 66 18.25 -1.87 5.08
CA SER A 66 16.96 -1.49 4.48
C SER A 66 16.03 -0.80 5.49
N THR A 67 16.01 -1.26 6.73
CA THR A 67 15.25 -0.66 7.83
C THR A 67 15.82 0.70 8.20
N VAL A 68 17.15 0.81 8.31
CA VAL A 68 17.84 2.08 8.56
C VAL A 68 17.53 3.09 7.44
N THR A 69 17.61 2.66 6.18
CA THR A 69 17.25 3.48 5.01
C THR A 69 15.80 3.97 5.07
N GLY A 70 14.88 3.10 5.48
CA GLY A 70 13.47 3.46 5.67
C GLY A 70 13.26 4.53 6.75
N ILE A 71 13.95 4.40 7.89
CA ILE A 71 13.90 5.37 8.99
C ILE A 71 14.46 6.73 8.53
N ILE A 72 15.63 6.75 7.89
CA ILE A 72 16.25 7.97 7.35
C ILE A 72 15.36 8.62 6.29
N SER A 73 14.71 7.82 5.44
CA SER A 73 13.79 8.33 4.41
C SER A 73 12.59 9.08 5.02
N ILE A 74 12.06 8.58 6.14
CA ILE A 74 10.98 9.25 6.88
C ILE A 74 11.48 10.54 7.51
N ALA A 75 12.66 10.53 8.14
CA ALA A 75 13.29 11.75 8.66
C ALA A 75 13.50 12.79 7.55
N SER A 76 13.98 12.37 6.37
CA SER A 76 14.13 13.25 5.20
C SER A 76 12.79 13.85 4.75
N GLY A 77 11.70 13.06 4.81
CA GLY A 77 10.34 13.53 4.54
C GLY A 77 9.89 14.63 5.52
N LEU A 78 10.20 14.48 6.81
CA LEU A 78 9.94 15.47 7.85
C LEU A 78 10.69 16.79 7.58
N PHE A 79 11.99 16.72 7.31
CA PHE A 79 12.77 17.93 6.97
C PHE A 79 12.34 18.56 5.65
N ARG A 80 11.91 17.76 4.67
CA ARG A 80 11.33 18.30 3.43
C ARG A 80 10.06 19.09 3.69
N PHE A 81 9.21 18.63 4.61
CA PHE A 81 8.04 19.38 5.05
C PHE A 81 8.46 20.68 5.77
N ALA A 82 9.41 20.59 6.70
CA ALA A 82 9.92 21.75 7.44
C ALA A 82 10.46 22.85 6.53
N VAL A 83 11.27 22.48 5.53
CA VAL A 83 11.81 23.42 4.53
C VAL A 83 10.69 24.05 3.71
N LYS A 84 9.72 23.26 3.23
CA LYS A 84 8.58 23.80 2.48
C LYS A 84 7.70 24.74 3.30
N SER A 85 7.66 24.54 4.61
CA SER A 85 6.90 25.37 5.55
C SER A 85 7.70 26.53 6.14
N GLY A 86 8.96 26.72 5.71
CA GLY A 86 9.83 27.79 6.21
C GLY A 86 10.33 27.59 7.65
N LEU A 87 10.18 26.39 8.22
CA LEU A 87 10.61 26.06 9.59
C LEU A 87 12.09 25.67 9.67
N ALA A 88 12.70 25.33 8.52
CA ALA A 88 14.12 25.02 8.40
C ALA A 88 14.62 25.53 7.05
N GLU A 89 15.88 25.95 6.97
CA GLU A 89 16.46 26.44 5.71
C GLU A 89 16.92 25.29 4.80
N ARG A 90 17.34 24.17 5.39
CA ARG A 90 17.89 23.01 4.67
C ARG A 90 17.43 21.69 5.25
N ASN A 91 17.67 20.61 4.50
CA ASN A 91 17.39 19.25 4.91
C ASN A 91 18.72 18.52 5.20
N PRO A 92 19.14 18.40 6.47
CA PRO A 92 20.43 17.81 6.84
C PRO A 92 20.56 16.33 6.42
N VAL A 93 19.45 15.64 6.16
CA VAL A 93 19.47 14.25 5.68
C VAL A 93 19.94 14.16 4.23
N ARG A 94 19.72 15.20 3.42
CA ARG A 94 20.19 15.23 2.03
C ARG A 94 21.70 15.43 1.93
N ASP A 95 22.28 16.06 2.94
CA ASP A 95 23.68 16.43 3.02
C ASP A 95 24.55 15.32 3.66
N LEU A 96 23.95 14.17 4.02
CA LEU A 96 24.70 12.98 4.43
C LEU A 96 25.56 12.46 3.29
N ASP A 97 26.84 12.20 3.61
CA ASP A 97 27.78 11.57 2.70
C ASP A 97 27.39 10.13 2.38
N ARG A 98 28.04 9.56 1.37
CA ARG A 98 27.78 8.18 0.95
C ARG A 98 28.08 7.19 2.08
N ASP A 99 29.14 7.44 2.84
CA ASP A 99 29.62 6.56 3.91
C ASP A 99 28.76 6.66 5.17
N ASP A 100 28.03 7.77 5.35
CA ASP A 100 27.05 7.94 6.44
C ASP A 100 25.73 7.22 6.16
N ARG A 101 25.54 6.67 4.96
CA ARG A 101 24.30 5.99 4.58
C ARG A 101 24.45 4.49 4.73
N PRO A 102 23.42 3.80 5.23
CA PRO A 102 23.41 2.34 5.25
C PRO A 102 23.63 1.80 3.83
N GLY A 103 24.46 0.76 3.72
CA GLY A 103 24.74 0.12 2.44
C GLY A 103 23.44 -0.27 1.72
N THR A 104 23.33 0.13 0.45
CA THR A 104 22.17 -0.18 -0.40
C THR A 104 22.26 -1.56 -1.04
N ALA A 105 23.37 -2.27 -0.82
CA ALA A 105 23.57 -3.61 -1.33
C ALA A 105 22.52 -4.53 -0.72
N ARG A 106 21.81 -5.24 -1.60
CA ARG A 106 20.86 -6.26 -1.18
C ARG A 106 21.66 -7.37 -0.50
N LEU A 107 21.56 -7.49 0.82
CA LEU A 107 22.32 -8.46 1.61
C LEU A 107 21.98 -9.92 1.28
N THR A 108 20.84 -10.17 0.64
CA THR A 108 20.39 -11.52 0.31
C THR A 108 19.59 -11.51 -0.99
N GLU A 109 19.95 -12.38 -1.92
CA GLU A 109 19.18 -12.58 -3.14
C GLU A 109 17.82 -13.22 -2.80
N PRO A 110 16.69 -12.69 -3.32
CA PRO A 110 15.39 -13.27 -3.04
C PRO A 110 15.35 -14.68 -3.64
N ARG A 111 15.19 -15.68 -2.78
CA ARG A 111 14.95 -17.05 -3.21
C ARG A 111 13.56 -17.16 -3.80
N TYR A 112 13.48 -17.71 -5.00
CA TYR A 112 12.22 -18.10 -5.64
C TYR A 112 11.99 -19.59 -5.43
N LEU A 113 10.74 -19.98 -5.22
CA LEU A 113 10.37 -21.39 -5.09
C LEU A 113 10.34 -22.05 -6.47
N SER A 114 10.84 -23.28 -6.56
CA SER A 114 10.67 -24.10 -7.76
C SER A 114 9.22 -24.60 -7.88
N ALA A 115 8.84 -25.08 -9.07
CA ALA A 115 7.53 -25.68 -9.27
C ALA A 115 7.28 -26.87 -8.32
N ASP A 116 8.31 -27.71 -8.09
CA ASP A 116 8.24 -28.86 -7.19
C ASP A 116 8.05 -28.43 -5.73
N GLU A 117 8.73 -27.36 -5.30
CA GLU A 117 8.59 -26.82 -3.96
C GLU A 117 7.20 -26.20 -3.72
N ILE A 118 6.66 -25.53 -4.74
CA ILE A 118 5.29 -25.01 -4.70
C ILE A 118 4.30 -26.17 -4.59
N ALA A 119 4.45 -27.22 -5.41
CA ALA A 119 3.59 -28.39 -5.37
C ALA A 119 3.66 -29.11 -4.02
N ALA A 120 4.86 -29.33 -3.49
CA ALA A 120 5.08 -29.95 -2.18
C ALA A 120 4.51 -29.10 -1.03
N GLY A 121 4.63 -27.77 -1.12
CA GLY A 121 4.04 -26.84 -0.17
C GLY A 121 2.52 -26.89 -0.19
N LEU A 122 1.91 -26.80 -1.38
CA LEU A 122 0.46 -26.84 -1.55
C LEU A 122 -0.16 -28.15 -1.05
N ALA A 123 0.52 -29.29 -1.21
CA ALA A 123 0.04 -30.58 -0.72
C ALA A 123 -0.12 -30.65 0.82
N ARG A 124 0.51 -29.73 1.56
CA ARG A 124 0.47 -29.68 3.04
C ARG A 124 -0.46 -28.59 3.58
N VAL A 125 -1.06 -27.79 2.69
CA VAL A 125 -1.89 -26.65 3.08
C VAL A 125 -3.34 -27.11 3.27
N GLY A 126 -3.93 -26.77 4.41
CA GLY A 126 -5.34 -27.06 4.68
C GLY A 126 -6.31 -26.26 3.78
N PRO A 127 -7.58 -26.69 3.68
CA PRO A 127 -8.56 -26.16 2.73
C PRO A 127 -8.89 -24.67 2.93
N THR A 128 -8.64 -24.13 4.13
CA THR A 128 -8.87 -22.72 4.47
C THR A 128 -7.92 -21.77 3.73
N PHE A 129 -6.61 -22.07 3.71
CA PHE A 129 -5.60 -21.21 3.13
C PHE A 129 -5.22 -21.59 1.70
N TYR A 130 -5.52 -22.83 1.31
CA TYR A 130 -5.27 -23.33 -0.04
C TYR A 130 -5.72 -22.38 -1.17
N PRO A 131 -6.99 -21.90 -1.22
CA PRO A 131 -7.43 -21.01 -2.29
C PRO A 131 -6.68 -19.67 -2.34
N VAL A 132 -6.23 -19.17 -1.19
CA VAL A 132 -5.45 -17.92 -1.11
C VAL A 132 -4.07 -18.12 -1.72
N ILE A 133 -3.38 -19.21 -1.37
CA ILE A 133 -2.03 -19.49 -1.87
C ILE A 133 -2.06 -19.78 -3.38
N VAL A 134 -3.04 -20.56 -3.84
CA VAL A 134 -3.24 -20.84 -5.28
C VAL A 134 -3.49 -19.54 -6.05
N ALA A 135 -4.29 -18.61 -5.53
CA ALA A 135 -4.49 -17.31 -6.17
C ALA A 135 -3.19 -16.48 -6.26
N CYS A 136 -2.35 -16.51 -5.21
CA CYS A 136 -1.05 -15.86 -5.24
C CYS A 136 -0.10 -16.49 -6.27
N VAL A 137 -0.09 -17.83 -6.38
CA VAL A 137 0.80 -18.57 -7.29
C VAL A 137 0.39 -18.42 -8.75
N PHE A 138 -0.89 -18.64 -9.06
CA PHE A 138 -1.37 -18.74 -10.44
C PHE A 138 -1.83 -17.42 -11.05
N ALA A 139 -2.25 -16.45 -10.22
CA ALA A 139 -2.70 -15.13 -10.68
C ALA A 139 -1.78 -13.99 -10.21
N ALA A 140 -0.63 -14.32 -9.60
CA ALA A 140 0.35 -13.37 -9.09
C ALA A 140 -0.25 -12.29 -8.16
N LEU A 141 -1.35 -12.63 -7.47
CA LEU A 141 -2.03 -11.69 -6.58
C LEU A 141 -1.19 -11.47 -5.32
N ARG A 142 -1.17 -10.23 -4.84
CA ARG A 142 -0.64 -9.97 -3.49
C ARG A 142 -1.57 -10.60 -2.46
N ILE A 143 -1.04 -10.99 -1.31
CA ILE A 143 -1.83 -11.63 -0.25
C ILE A 143 -3.06 -10.80 0.15
N SER A 144 -2.92 -9.47 0.22
CA SER A 144 -4.04 -8.58 0.54
C SER A 144 -5.09 -8.54 -0.57
N GLU A 145 -4.70 -8.65 -1.83
CA GLU A 145 -5.60 -8.72 -2.99
C GLU A 145 -6.32 -10.07 -3.03
N ALA A 146 -5.62 -11.18 -2.81
CA ALA A 146 -6.21 -12.52 -2.74
C ALA A 146 -7.24 -12.63 -1.60
N LEU A 147 -6.94 -12.07 -0.42
CA LEU A 147 -7.89 -12.01 0.72
C LEU A 147 -9.05 -11.03 0.50
N GLY A 148 -8.87 -10.06 -0.40
CA GLY A 148 -9.86 -9.06 -0.76
C GLY A 148 -10.77 -9.43 -1.92
N LEU A 149 -10.47 -10.55 -2.61
CA LEU A 149 -11.16 -10.99 -3.81
C LEU A 149 -12.63 -11.33 -3.53
N ARG A 150 -13.52 -10.92 -4.43
CA ARG A 150 -14.97 -11.18 -4.35
C ARG A 150 -15.43 -12.02 -5.53
N TRP A 151 -16.48 -12.81 -5.33
CA TRP A 151 -17.05 -13.64 -6.40
C TRP A 151 -17.51 -12.85 -7.63
N ARG A 152 -17.98 -11.62 -7.44
CA ARG A 152 -18.37 -10.73 -8.55
C ARG A 152 -17.20 -10.24 -9.40
N ASP A 153 -15.98 -10.33 -8.87
CA ASP A 153 -14.77 -9.88 -9.56
C ASP A 153 -14.09 -11.05 -10.31
N VAL A 154 -14.68 -12.25 -10.30
CA VAL A 154 -14.21 -13.45 -11.00
C VAL A 154 -15.18 -13.78 -12.13
N ASP A 155 -14.69 -13.68 -13.37
CA ASP A 155 -15.45 -14.06 -14.55
C ASP A 155 -14.95 -15.43 -15.04
N PHE A 156 -15.75 -16.46 -14.78
CA PHE A 156 -15.43 -17.82 -15.18
C PHE A 156 -15.65 -18.10 -16.66
N ASP A 157 -16.47 -17.28 -17.33
CA ASP A 157 -16.82 -17.45 -18.74
C ASP A 157 -15.79 -16.75 -19.62
N ALA A 158 -15.42 -15.51 -19.26
CA ALA A 158 -14.32 -14.79 -19.89
C ALA A 158 -12.94 -15.30 -19.45
N GLY A 159 -12.87 -16.11 -18.39
CA GLY A 159 -11.61 -16.64 -17.86
C GLY A 159 -10.71 -15.54 -17.30
N THR A 160 -11.27 -14.62 -16.51
CA THR A 160 -10.52 -13.49 -15.95
C THR A 160 -10.82 -13.23 -14.47
N VAL A 161 -9.85 -12.62 -13.78
CA VAL A 161 -10.00 -12.11 -12.41
C VAL A 161 -9.68 -10.63 -12.40
N THR A 162 -10.58 -9.81 -11.87
CA THR A 162 -10.39 -8.37 -11.75
C THR A 162 -9.91 -8.02 -10.33
N VAL A 163 -8.74 -7.40 -10.21
CA VAL A 163 -8.20 -6.98 -8.91
C VAL A 163 -8.83 -5.65 -8.48
N ALA A 164 -10.06 -5.69 -7.98
CA ALA A 164 -10.83 -4.48 -7.63
C ALA A 164 -10.59 -3.96 -6.20
N GLY A 165 -10.03 -4.77 -5.31
CA GLY A 165 -9.86 -4.43 -3.90
C GLY A 165 -8.84 -5.28 -3.18
N GLN A 166 -8.55 -4.89 -1.94
CA GLN A 166 -7.63 -5.59 -1.05
C GLN A 166 -8.16 -5.58 0.38
N LEU A 167 -7.76 -6.57 1.18
CA LEU A 167 -8.00 -6.56 2.62
C LEU A 167 -7.01 -5.61 3.30
N GLY A 168 -7.55 -4.62 4.00
CA GLY A 168 -6.81 -3.65 4.81
C GLY A 168 -6.36 -4.24 6.15
N ALA A 169 -5.53 -3.47 6.86
CA ALA A 169 -4.85 -3.92 8.07
C ALA A 169 -5.81 -4.21 9.25
N HIS A 170 -7.03 -3.66 9.23
CA HIS A 170 -8.06 -3.91 10.24
C HIS A 170 -9.19 -4.82 9.73
N GLY A 171 -8.95 -5.53 8.62
CA GLY A 171 -9.93 -6.46 8.03
C GLY A 171 -11.02 -5.77 7.20
N GLU A 172 -10.89 -4.47 6.95
CA GLU A 172 -11.75 -3.71 6.05
C GLU A 172 -11.38 -3.97 4.58
N LEU A 173 -12.36 -3.98 3.68
CA LEU A 173 -12.08 -4.07 2.25
C LEU A 173 -11.80 -2.67 1.69
N VAL A 174 -10.59 -2.45 1.19
CA VAL A 174 -10.15 -1.16 0.65
C VAL A 174 -10.04 -1.28 -0.87
N PRO A 175 -10.53 -0.30 -1.65
CA PRO A 175 -10.29 -0.28 -3.08
C PRO A 175 -8.79 -0.16 -3.39
N VAL A 176 -8.39 -0.68 -4.56
CA VAL A 176 -7.02 -0.47 -5.06
C VAL A 176 -6.69 1.01 -5.18
N LYS A 177 -5.41 1.35 -4.96
CA LYS A 177 -4.95 2.74 -4.76
C LYS A 177 -5.12 3.61 -6.01
N SER A 178 -5.14 3.01 -7.20
CA SER A 178 -5.34 3.70 -8.48
C SER A 178 -6.05 2.76 -9.47
N ALA A 179 -6.71 3.36 -10.47
CA ALA A 179 -7.30 2.60 -11.59
C ALA A 179 -6.23 1.78 -12.34
N ALA A 180 -4.98 2.25 -12.39
CA ALA A 180 -3.85 1.52 -12.95
C ALA A 180 -3.47 0.25 -12.16
N SER A 181 -3.90 0.13 -10.89
CA SER A 181 -3.73 -1.08 -10.08
C SER A 181 -4.92 -2.04 -10.17
N ALA A 182 -6.02 -1.65 -10.83
CA ALA A 182 -7.15 -2.53 -11.13
C ALA A 182 -6.83 -3.33 -12.39
N ALA A 183 -5.82 -4.20 -12.29
CA ALA A 183 -5.45 -5.07 -13.39
C ALA A 183 -6.41 -6.26 -13.46
N THR A 184 -6.83 -6.60 -14.67
CA THR A 184 -7.46 -7.87 -14.96
C THR A 184 -6.36 -8.88 -15.27
N VAL A 185 -6.37 -10.01 -14.58
CA VAL A 185 -5.41 -11.11 -14.77
C VAL A 185 -6.12 -12.34 -15.34
N PRO A 186 -5.44 -13.14 -16.18
CA PRO A 186 -6.01 -14.38 -16.68
C PRO A 186 -6.35 -15.35 -15.54
N LEU A 187 -7.54 -15.96 -15.61
CA LEU A 187 -7.95 -17.03 -14.72
C LEU A 187 -7.48 -18.37 -15.31
N LEU A 188 -6.32 -18.84 -14.86
CA LEU A 188 -5.80 -20.14 -15.30
C LEU A 188 -6.75 -21.28 -14.93
N PRO A 189 -6.85 -22.36 -15.74
CA PRO A 189 -7.80 -23.45 -15.51
C PRO A 189 -7.68 -24.11 -14.13
N ALA A 190 -6.45 -24.25 -13.61
CA ALA A 190 -6.20 -24.78 -12.27
C ALA A 190 -6.82 -23.88 -11.19
N LEU A 191 -6.61 -22.56 -11.28
CA LEU A 191 -7.21 -21.59 -10.36
C LEU A 191 -8.74 -21.56 -10.52
N ALA A 192 -9.27 -21.65 -11.73
CA ALA A 192 -10.72 -21.70 -11.97
C ALA A 192 -11.36 -22.89 -11.26
N ARG A 193 -10.76 -24.09 -11.35
CA ARG A 193 -11.23 -25.29 -10.66
C ARG A 193 -11.26 -25.07 -9.15
N GLU A 194 -10.14 -24.61 -8.57
CA GLU A 194 -10.04 -24.40 -7.13
C GLU A 194 -11.03 -23.34 -6.60
N LEU A 195 -11.23 -22.25 -7.36
CA LEU A 195 -12.19 -21.23 -7.01
C LEU A 195 -13.64 -21.75 -7.08
N ARG A 196 -14.00 -22.57 -8.08
CA ARG A 196 -15.32 -23.21 -8.13
C ARG A 196 -15.55 -24.13 -6.93
N GLU A 197 -14.58 -24.97 -6.60
CA GLU A 197 -14.68 -25.85 -5.44
C GLU A 197 -14.74 -25.07 -4.12
N HIS A 198 -13.95 -24.01 -3.98
CA HIS A 198 -14.00 -23.14 -2.82
C HIS A 198 -15.38 -22.47 -2.68
N ARG A 199 -16.00 -22.04 -3.79
CA ARG A 199 -17.37 -21.50 -3.80
C ARG A 199 -18.38 -22.53 -3.30
N SER A 200 -18.26 -23.78 -3.74
CA SER A 200 -19.13 -24.88 -3.27
C SER A 200 -18.93 -25.17 -1.78
N ARG A 201 -17.68 -25.22 -1.30
CA ARG A 201 -17.35 -25.38 0.13
C ARG A 201 -17.89 -24.23 0.98
N GLN A 202 -17.88 -23.00 0.47
CA GLN A 202 -18.48 -21.87 1.17
C GLN A 202 -20.01 -21.99 1.23
N ALA A 203 -20.66 -22.46 0.17
CA ALA A 203 -22.11 -22.64 0.12
C ALA A 203 -22.61 -23.72 1.09
N SER A 204 -21.80 -24.76 1.36
CA SER A 204 -22.14 -25.80 2.34
C SER A 204 -21.95 -25.37 3.80
N VAL A 205 -21.30 -24.24 4.06
CA VAL A 205 -21.11 -23.69 5.42
C VAL A 205 -22.27 -22.78 5.77
N ASP A 206 -22.95 -23.08 6.89
CA ASP A 206 -24.07 -22.29 7.42
C ASP A 206 -23.72 -20.78 7.46
N PRO A 207 -24.50 -19.91 6.81
CA PRO A 207 -24.31 -18.47 6.86
C PRO A 207 -24.22 -17.90 8.28
N ALA A 208 -24.88 -18.51 9.27
CA ALA A 208 -24.85 -18.09 10.67
C ALA A 208 -23.54 -18.46 11.39
N SER A 209 -22.84 -19.49 10.93
CA SER A 209 -21.51 -19.90 11.41
C SER A 209 -20.37 -19.03 10.87
N ARG A 210 -20.64 -18.22 9.85
CA ARG A 210 -19.63 -17.33 9.27
C ARG A 210 -19.33 -16.20 10.26
N PRO A 211 -18.05 -15.92 10.58
CA PRO A 211 -17.73 -14.75 11.38
C PRO A 211 -18.33 -13.52 10.70
N ARG A 212 -19.24 -12.82 11.39
CA ARG A 212 -19.89 -11.63 10.86
C ARG A 212 -18.81 -10.60 10.53
N ARG A 213 -18.50 -10.45 9.22
CA ARG A 213 -17.56 -9.43 8.75
C ARG A 213 -18.03 -8.08 9.28
N ARG A 214 -17.23 -7.44 10.14
CA ARG A 214 -17.44 -6.03 10.54
C ARG A 214 -17.20 -5.04 9.38
N ALA A 215 -16.97 -5.52 8.16
CA ALA A 215 -16.81 -4.68 6.98
C ALA A 215 -18.18 -4.26 6.43
N ARG A 216 -18.72 -3.14 6.94
CA ARG A 216 -19.81 -2.42 6.25
C ARG A 216 -19.22 -1.78 4.99
N LEU A 217 -19.60 -2.27 3.82
CA LEU A 217 -19.58 -1.50 2.57
C LEU A 217 -20.81 -1.94 1.78
N ARG A 218 -21.68 -0.97 1.50
CA ARG A 218 -22.98 -1.15 0.83
C ARG A 218 -22.80 -1.95 -0.47
N ASP A 219 -23.61 -2.98 -0.64
CA ASP A 219 -23.76 -3.78 -1.86
C ASP A 219 -24.53 -3.01 -2.95
N GLU A 220 -24.13 -1.78 -3.25
CA GLU A 220 -24.74 -1.02 -4.35
C GLU A 220 -23.97 -1.34 -5.65
N PRO A 221 -24.66 -1.78 -6.72
CA PRO A 221 -24.06 -1.94 -8.04
C PRO A 221 -23.58 -0.56 -8.53
N ARG A 222 -22.32 -0.47 -8.95
CA ARG A 222 -21.84 0.73 -9.65
C ARG A 222 -22.58 0.81 -10.98
N GLN A 223 -23.55 1.72 -11.09
CA GLN A 223 -24.01 2.19 -12.39
C GLN A 223 -22.78 2.71 -13.16
N ALA A 224 -22.61 2.21 -14.38
CA ALA A 224 -21.56 2.66 -15.28
C ALA A 224 -21.68 4.19 -15.44
N ALA A 225 -20.60 4.91 -15.17
CA ALA A 225 -20.54 6.33 -15.47
C ALA A 225 -20.59 6.48 -16.98
N GLU A 226 -21.72 6.96 -17.51
CA GLU A 226 -21.82 7.39 -18.89
C GLU A 226 -20.76 8.47 -19.17
N PRO A 227 -20.08 8.44 -20.34
CA PRO A 227 -19.15 9.48 -20.71
C PRO A 227 -19.89 10.83 -20.80
N PRO A 228 -19.27 11.95 -20.40
CA PRO A 228 -19.93 13.25 -20.48
C PRO A 228 -20.30 13.59 -21.91
N GLU A 229 -21.60 13.82 -22.11
CA GLU A 229 -22.23 14.30 -23.33
C GLU A 229 -21.54 15.58 -23.81
N ARG A 230 -21.14 15.62 -25.09
CA ARG A 230 -20.54 16.80 -25.72
C ARG A 230 -21.58 17.94 -25.73
N ALA A 231 -21.29 19.02 -25.04
CA ALA A 231 -22.07 20.25 -25.10
C ALA A 231 -22.11 20.81 -26.55
N PRO A 232 -23.29 21.18 -27.08
CA PRO A 232 -23.41 21.79 -28.40
C PRO A 232 -23.21 23.32 -28.29
N GLY A 233 -22.34 23.87 -29.13
CA GLY A 233 -22.31 25.32 -29.40
C GLY A 233 -20.94 25.98 -29.25
N ALA A 234 -20.16 25.98 -30.33
CA ALA A 234 -19.18 27.02 -30.60
C ALA A 234 -19.34 27.49 -32.06
N PRO A 235 -19.29 28.80 -32.34
CA PRO A 235 -19.71 29.35 -33.62
C PRO A 235 -18.65 29.13 -34.69
N ARG A 236 -19.10 28.79 -35.92
CA ARG A 236 -18.24 28.75 -37.10
C ARG A 236 -17.89 30.18 -37.50
N GLY A 237 -16.62 30.54 -37.36
CA GLY A 237 -16.07 31.78 -37.92
C GLY A 237 -16.08 31.75 -39.45
N ARG A 238 -16.38 32.91 -40.04
CA ARG A 238 -16.24 33.22 -41.47
C ARG A 238 -14.77 33.40 -41.84
#